data_AF-A0A2V5QC38-F1
#
_entry.id   AF-A0A2V5QC38-F1
#
_cell.length_a   1.000
_cell.length_b   1.000
_cell.length_c   1.000
_cell.angle_alpha   90.00
_cell.angle_beta   90.00
_cell.angle_gamma   90.00
#
_symmetry.space_group_name_H-M   'P 1'
#
loop_
_entity.id
_entity.type
_entity.pdbx_description
1 polymer ?
#
loop_
_entity_poly.entity_id
_entity_poly.type
_entity_poly.pdbx_seq_one_letter_code
_entity_poly.pdbx_strand_id
1 'polypeptide(L)' 'MSLAEIEKAVDALPPEELTRLAAYIARRDKLAWDEELEEDFSPGGKHEKAVEKIDAEIDSGNFTPLP' A
#
# COMPACT_ATOMS: atom_id res chain seq x y z
N MET A 1 -7.34 4.09 25.35
CA MET A 1 -8.51 4.30 24.47
C MET A 1 -8.69 3.05 23.64
N SER A 2 -9.90 2.51 23.60
CA SER A 2 -10.28 1.33 22.83
C SER A 2 -10.68 1.72 21.41
N LEU A 3 -10.74 0.73 20.51
CA LEU A 3 -11.23 0.94 19.14
C LEU A 3 -12.67 1.48 19.13
N ALA A 4 -13.55 0.92 19.97
CA ALA A 4 -14.92 1.39 20.11
C ALA A 4 -15.02 2.86 20.57
N GLU A 5 -14.11 3.32 21.42
CA GLU A 5 -14.03 4.73 21.82
C GLU A 5 -13.57 5.63 20.66
N ILE A 6 -12.67 5.15 19.80
CA ILE A 6 -12.26 5.84 18.57
C ILE A 6 -13.44 5.94 17.60
N GLU A 7 -14.11 4.82 17.31
CA GLU A 7 -15.25 4.77 16.38
C GLU A 7 -16.35 5.75 16.80
N LYS A 8 -16.71 5.76 18.09
CA LYS A 8 -17.67 6.72 18.62
C LYS A 8 -17.22 8.18 18.50
N ALA A 9 -15.92 8.44 18.64
CA ALA A 9 -15.38 9.79 18.44
C ALA A 9 -15.44 10.20 16.96
N VAL A 10 -15.18 9.26 16.03
CA VAL A 10 -15.29 9.47 14.59
C VAL A 10 -16.73 9.77 14.18
N ASP A 11 -17.71 9.04 14.73
CA ASP A 11 -19.13 9.26 14.47
C ASP A 11 -19.62 10.65 14.88
N ALA A 12 -18.93 11.28 15.84
CA ALA A 12 -19.26 12.62 16.33
C ALA A 12 -18.57 13.76 15.57
N LEU A 13 -17.69 13.46 14.60
CA LEU A 13 -16.94 14.48 13.88
C LEU A 13 -17.82 15.26 12.90
N PRO A 14 -17.62 16.59 12.77
CA PRO A 14 -18.20 17.34 11.67
C PRO A 14 -17.62 16.86 10.33
N PRO A 15 -18.36 17.01 9.20
CA PRO A 15 -17.94 16.49 7.90
C PRO A 15 -16.54 16.91 7.44
N GLU A 16 -16.13 18.14 7.75
CA GLU A 16 -14.79 18.65 7.42
C GLU A 16 -13.69 17.90 8.17
N GLU A 17 -13.86 17.69 9.48
CA GLU A 17 -12.88 16.98 10.29
C GLU A 17 -12.85 15.49 9.95
N LEU A 18 -14.01 14.89 9.66
CA LEU A 18 -14.08 13.52 9.16
C LEU A 18 -13.31 13.36 7.85
N THR A 19 -13.44 14.32 6.93
CA THR A 19 -12.69 14.32 5.65
C THR A 19 -11.18 14.41 5.89
N ARG A 20 -10.75 15.28 6.81
CA ARG A 20 -9.33 15.42 7.19
C ARG A 20 -8.79 14.15 7.83
N LEU A 21 -9.57 13.51 8.70
CA LEU A 21 -9.20 12.25 9.34
C LEU A 21 -9.09 11.11 8.32
N ALA A 22 -10.04 11.00 7.39
CA ALA A 22 -9.99 10.02 6.31
C ALA A 22 -8.73 10.19 5.45
N ALA A 23 -8.38 11.42 5.08
CA ALA A 23 -7.15 11.69 4.33
C ALA A 23 -5.88 11.33 5.11
N TYR A 24 -5.87 11.55 6.42
CA TYR A 24 -4.75 11.16 7.29
C TYR A 24 -4.59 9.64 7.36
N ILE A 25 -5.68 8.90 7.56
CA ILE A 25 -5.67 7.42 7.59
C ILE A 25 -5.21 6.87 6.25
N ALA A 26 -5.78 7.34 5.14
CA ALA A 26 -5.41 6.90 3.80
C ALA A 26 -3.91 7.11 3.50
N ARG A 27 -3.32 8.21 3.99
CA ARG A 27 -1.87 8.44 3.88
C ARG A 27 -1.06 7.41 4.67
N ARG A 28 -1.49 7.05 5.88
CA ARG A 28 -0.80 6.04 6.70
C ARG A 28 -0.90 4.66 6.07
N ASP A 29 -2.09 4.29 5.59
CA ASP A 29 -2.31 3.01 4.94
C ASP A 29 -1.45 2.91 3.68
N LYS A 30 -1.37 3.98 2.87
CA LYS A 30 -0.48 4.03 1.72
C LYS A 30 0.99 3.82 2.10
N LEU A 31 1.47 4.46 3.18
CA LEU A 31 2.86 4.28 3.62
C LEU A 31 3.13 2.85 4.09
N ALA A 32 2.20 2.23 4.81
CA ALA A 32 2.33 0.84 5.22
C ALA A 32 2.32 -0.11 4.00
N TRP A 33 1.50 0.19 2.99
CA TRP A 33 1.50 -0.54 1.72
C TRP A 33 2.81 -0.36 0.94
N ASP A 34 3.38 0.84 0.90
CA ASP A 34 4.67 1.09 0.26
C ASP A 34 5.79 0.27 0.95
N GLU A 35 5.77 0.18 2.29
CA GLU A 35 6.71 -0.63 3.07
C GLU A 35 6.54 -2.14 2.83
N GLU A 36 5.30 -2.65 2.89
CA GLU A 36 5.00 -4.07 2.61
C GLU A 36 5.41 -4.46 1.20
N LEU A 37 5.19 -3.58 0.21
CA LEU A 37 5.57 -3.82 -1.17
C LEU A 37 7.10 -3.86 -1.33
N GLU A 38 7.83 -2.96 -0.70
CA GLU A 38 9.30 -2.98 -0.73
C GLU A 38 9.84 -4.28 -0.11
N GLU A 39 9.30 -4.71 1.04
CA GLU A 39 9.69 -5.96 1.70
C GLU A 39 9.37 -7.19 0.84
N ASP A 40 8.15 -7.28 0.31
CA ASP A 40 7.69 -8.42 -0.46
C ASP A 40 8.54 -8.64 -1.72
N PHE A 41 8.98 -7.57 -2.39
CA PHE A 41 9.77 -7.62 -3.62
C PHE A 41 11.29 -7.53 -3.42
N SER A 42 11.75 -7.40 -2.17
CA SER A 42 13.18 -7.42 -1.83
C SER A 42 13.83 -8.80 -2.05
N PRO A 43 15.18 -8.90 -2.13
CA PRO A 43 15.88 -10.18 -2.18
C PRO A 43 15.56 -11.07 -0.97
N GLY A 44 15.19 -12.33 -1.20
CA GLY A 44 14.65 -13.23 -0.18
C GLY A 44 13.20 -12.94 0.27
N GLY A 45 12.56 -11.92 -0.31
CA GLY A 45 11.17 -11.55 -0.06
C GLY A 45 10.17 -12.53 -0.68
N LYS A 46 8.90 -12.40 -0.28
CA LYS A 46 7.82 -13.31 -0.69
C LYS A 46 7.62 -13.38 -2.21
N HIS A 47 7.98 -12.33 -2.93
CA HIS A 47 7.80 -12.18 -4.37
C HIS A 47 9.11 -12.18 -5.16
N GLU A 48 10.25 -12.54 -4.56
CA GLU A 48 11.55 -12.69 -5.25
C GLU A 48 11.44 -13.50 -6.55
N LYS A 49 10.79 -14.66 -6.51
CA LYS A 49 10.60 -15.52 -7.70
C LYS A 49 9.77 -14.87 -8.80
N ALA A 50 8.87 -13.95 -8.45
CA ALA A 50 8.11 -13.20 -9.44
C ALA A 50 9.01 -12.17 -10.14
N VAL A 51 9.93 -11.53 -9.41
CA VAL A 51 10.94 -10.62 -9.97
C VAL A 51 11.83 -11.36 -10.96
N GLU A 52 12.41 -12.50 -10.56
CA GLU A 52 13.27 -13.31 -11.44
C GLU A 52 12.56 -13.72 -12.74
N LYS A 53 11.27 -14.05 -12.64
CA LYS A 53 10.46 -14.40 -13.81
C LYS A 53 10.24 -13.19 -14.72
N ILE A 54 9.92 -12.02 -14.16
CA ILE A 54 9.71 -10.79 -14.93
C ILE A 54 10.98 -10.41 -15.68
N ASP A 55 12.14 -10.47 -15.02
CA ASP A 55 13.43 -10.19 -15.66
C ASP A 55 13.69 -11.13 -16.85
N ALA A 56 13.41 -12.44 -16.68
CA ALA A 56 13.55 -13.41 -17.78
C ALA A 56 12.62 -13.11 -18.97
N GLU A 57 11.37 -12.68 -18.72
CA GLU A 57 10.45 -12.27 -19.78
C GLU A 57 10.93 -11.01 -20.50
N ILE A 58 11.47 -10.02 -19.77
CA ILE A 58 12.06 -8.79 -20.34
C ILE A 58 13.26 -9.14 -21.21
N ASP A 59 14.19 -9.96 -20.72
CA ASP A 59 15.38 -10.41 -21.46
C ASP A 59 15.02 -11.19 -22.72
N SER A 60 13.91 -11.94 -22.70
CA SER A 60 13.37 -12.64 -23.87
C SER A 60 12.66 -11.73 -24.87
N GLY A 61 12.50 -10.44 -24.56
CA GLY A 61 11.76 -9.48 -25.36
C GLY A 61 10.24 -9.63 -25.28
N ASN A 62 9.71 -10.38 -24.31
CA ASN A 62 8.28 -10.60 -24.12
C ASN A 62 7.66 -9.53 -23.22
N PHE A 63 7.77 -8.26 -23.64
CA PHE A 63 7.13 -7.14 -22.96
C PHE A 63 6.66 -6.08 -23.95
N THR A 64 5.71 -5.26 -23.53
CA THR A 64 5.29 -4.06 -24.27
C THR A 64 5.87 -2.84 -23.57
N PRO A 65 6.70 -2.01 -24.23
CA PRO A 65 7.19 -0.78 -23.64
C PRO A 65 6.03 0.13 -23.24
N LEU A 66 6.17 0.82 -22.11
CA LEU A 66 5.25 1.90 -21.77
C LEU A 66 5.40 3.04 -22.81
N PRO A 67 4.30 3.67 -23.23
CA PRO A 67 4.32 4.79 -24.18
C PRO A 67 5.06 6.02 -23.65
#